data_AF-A0A167KBV0-F1
#
_entry.id   AF-A0A167KBV0-F1
#
_cell.length_a   1.000
_cell.length_b   1.000
_cell.length_c   1.000
_cell.angle_alpha   90.00
_cell.angle_beta   90.00
_cell.angle_gamma   90.00
#
_symmetry.space_group_name_H-M   'P 1'
#
loop_
_entity.id
_entity.type
_entity.pdbx_description
1 polymer ?
#
loop_
_entity_poly.entity_id
_entity_poly.type
_entity_poly.pdbx_seq_one_letter_code
_entity_poly.pdbx_strand_id
1 'polypeptide(L)'
;IGYITKDEWMTSMHQLGTDSIHSFKQKLPMFEASIHDPDTLKEIYRYTFGYAKNKGQKCMDVEVACEIWNMLLANSFPLTVQFVDFLREADPVRVINKDQWSNFFEFVSSVSDDLIDYDETSACKILYI
;
A
#
# COMPACT_ATOMS: atom_id res chain seq x y z
N ILE A 1 9.27 3.77 10.70
CA ILE A 1 8.92 4.93 9.86
C ILE A 1 9.33 6.22 10.58
N GLY A 2 9.65 7.28 9.85
CA GLY A 2 9.81 8.63 10.42
C GLY A 2 11.25 9.13 10.54
N TYR A 3 12.23 8.41 9.99
CA TYR A 3 13.59 8.89 9.84
C TYR A 3 14.20 8.37 8.54
N ILE A 4 15.15 9.11 7.99
CA ILE A 4 16.00 8.69 6.87
C ILE A 4 17.45 8.85 7.30
N THR A 5 18.28 7.84 7.06
CA THR A 5 19.71 7.94 7.39
C THR A 5 20.42 8.85 6.40
N LYS A 6 21.59 9.39 6.80
CA LYS A 6 22.41 10.21 5.91
C LYS A 6 22.81 9.42 4.66
N ASP A 7 23.17 8.15 4.80
CA ASP A 7 23.63 7.34 3.67
C ASP A 7 22.47 7.05 2.70
N GLU A 8 21.30 6.67 3.19
CA GLU A 8 20.09 6.51 2.36
C GLU A 8 19.78 7.81 1.60
N TRP A 9 19.78 8.95 2.31
CA TRP A 9 19.54 10.25 1.69
C TRP A 9 20.56 10.56 0.59
N MET A 10 21.86 10.45 0.90
CA MET A 10 22.93 10.78 -0.05
C MET A 10 22.93 9.84 -1.26
N THR A 11 22.72 8.54 -1.06
CA THR A 11 22.64 7.57 -2.14
C THR A 11 21.42 7.84 -3.03
N SER A 12 20.24 8.08 -2.46
CA SER A 12 19.03 8.38 -3.23
C SER A 12 19.17 9.69 -4.02
N MET A 13 19.68 10.76 -3.40
CA MET A 13 19.89 12.04 -4.11
C MET A 13 20.88 11.90 -5.27
N HIS A 14 21.95 11.11 -5.10
CA HIS A 14 22.90 10.81 -6.16
C HIS A 14 22.27 10.01 -7.31
N GLN A 15 21.49 8.97 -7.00
CA GLN A 15 20.78 8.15 -8.00
C GLN A 15 19.74 8.97 -8.77
N LEU A 16 19.08 9.93 -8.11
CA LEU A 16 18.11 10.83 -8.73
C LEU A 16 18.76 11.96 -9.53
N GLY A 17 20.08 12.14 -9.40
CA GLY A 17 20.83 13.23 -10.03
C GLY A 17 20.40 14.60 -9.51
N THR A 18 20.06 14.70 -8.22
CA THR A 18 19.58 15.93 -7.58
C THR A 18 20.49 16.34 -6.44
N ASP A 19 20.85 17.62 -6.38
CA ASP A 19 21.79 18.21 -5.42
C ASP A 19 21.16 19.34 -4.58
N SER A 20 19.90 19.69 -4.85
CA SER A 20 19.17 20.75 -4.18
C SER A 20 17.69 20.38 -4.03
N ILE A 21 17.02 21.03 -3.08
CA ILE A 21 15.57 20.88 -2.89
C ILE A 21 14.81 21.25 -4.17
N HIS A 22 15.32 22.23 -4.92
CA HIS A 22 14.71 22.64 -6.19
C HIS A 22 14.80 21.53 -7.24
N SER A 23 15.99 20.97 -7.49
CA SER A 23 16.16 19.87 -8.45
C SER A 23 15.42 18.61 -8.03
N PHE A 24 15.29 18.34 -6.72
CA PHE A 24 14.45 17.27 -6.20
C PHE A 24 12.96 17.49 -6.48
N LYS A 25 12.42 18.69 -6.21
CA LYS A 25 11.01 19.00 -6.50
C LYS A 25 10.66 18.87 -7.98
N GLN A 26 11.59 19.14 -8.88
CA GLN A 26 11.39 18.93 -10.32
C GLN A 26 11.20 17.45 -10.70
N LYS A 27 11.56 16.49 -9.84
CA LYS A 27 11.31 15.06 -10.04
C LYS A 27 9.93 14.61 -9.57
N LEU A 28 9.20 15.41 -8.78
CA LEU A 28 7.87 15.03 -8.26
C LEU A 28 6.88 14.61 -9.36
N PRO A 29 6.73 15.36 -10.48
CA PRO A 29 5.80 14.95 -11.53
C PRO A 29 6.13 13.59 -12.16
N MET A 30 7.42 13.24 -12.23
CA MET A 30 7.87 11.93 -12.71
C MET A 30 7.46 10.81 -11.74
N PHE A 31 7.58 11.04 -10.43
CA PHE A 31 7.14 10.07 -9.43
C PHE A 31 5.62 9.91 -9.42
N GLU A 32 4.88 11.02 -9.48
CA GLU A 32 3.41 11.00 -9.58
C GLU A 32 2.96 10.20 -10.81
N ALA A 33 3.57 10.46 -11.98
CA ALA A 33 3.30 9.70 -13.20
C ALA A 33 3.61 8.20 -13.04
N SER A 34 4.72 7.85 -12.37
CA SER A 34 5.11 6.45 -12.14
C SER A 34 4.13 5.70 -11.24
N ILE A 35 3.47 6.37 -10.29
CA ILE A 35 2.49 5.72 -9.40
C ILE A 35 1.24 5.27 -10.17
N HIS A 36 0.94 5.88 -11.32
CA HIS A 36 -0.15 5.46 -12.19
C HIS A 36 0.16 4.20 -13.01
N ASP A 37 1.43 3.77 -13.06
CA ASP A 37 1.81 2.50 -13.66
C ASP A 37 1.45 1.33 -12.70
N PRO A 38 0.62 0.36 -13.13
CA PRO A 38 0.14 -0.70 -12.24
C PRO A 38 1.26 -1.55 -11.62
N ASP A 39 2.33 -1.82 -12.37
CA ASP A 39 3.46 -2.62 -11.88
C ASP A 39 4.25 -1.85 -10.81
N THR A 40 4.51 -0.57 -11.05
CA THR A 40 5.14 0.33 -10.07
C THR A 40 4.28 0.47 -8.81
N LEU A 41 2.96 0.66 -8.95
CA LEU A 41 2.04 0.72 -7.81
C LEU A 41 2.10 -0.59 -6.99
N LYS A 42 2.12 -1.74 -7.66
CA LYS A 42 2.23 -3.06 -7.02
C LYS A 42 3.56 -3.23 -6.27
N GLU A 43 4.66 -2.74 -6.83
CA GLU A 43 5.96 -2.73 -6.15
C GLU A 43 5.97 -1.83 -4.91
N ILE A 44 5.46 -0.60 -5.03
CA ILE A 44 5.31 0.35 -3.91
C ILE A 44 4.43 -0.26 -2.82
N TYR A 45 3.31 -0.87 -3.19
CA TYR A 45 2.39 -1.53 -2.28
C TYR A 45 3.07 -2.65 -1.49
N ARG A 46 3.83 -3.52 -2.18
CA ARG A 46 4.58 -4.62 -1.56
C ARG A 46 5.68 -4.12 -0.62
N TYR A 47 6.41 -3.09 -1.04
CA TYR A 47 7.46 -2.47 -0.23
C TYR A 47 6.89 -1.86 1.05
N THR A 48 5.75 -1.19 0.93
CA THR A 48 5.13 -0.43 2.04
C THR A 48 4.85 -1.29 3.26
N PHE A 49 4.44 -2.55 3.10
CA PHE A 49 4.24 -3.47 4.23
C PHE A 49 5.50 -3.61 5.10
N GLY A 50 6.65 -3.80 4.45
CA GLY A 50 7.94 -3.95 5.14
C GLY A 50 8.39 -2.66 5.82
N TYR A 51 8.07 -1.52 5.21
CA TYR A 51 8.41 -0.19 5.70
C TYR A 51 7.53 0.24 6.89
N ALA A 52 6.24 -0.07 6.86
CA ALA A 52 5.23 0.39 7.82
C ALA A 52 5.11 -0.43 9.09
N LYS A 53 5.33 -1.75 9.01
CA LYS A 53 5.35 -2.58 10.22
C LYS A 53 6.52 -2.21 11.14
N ASN A 54 6.34 -2.40 12.44
CA ASN A 54 7.44 -2.19 13.38
C ASN A 54 8.59 -3.19 13.14
N LYS A 55 9.82 -2.77 13.42
CA LYS A 55 11.00 -3.64 13.33
C LYS A 55 10.82 -4.85 14.24
N GLY A 56 11.07 -6.04 13.70
CA GLY A 56 10.90 -7.31 14.43
C GLY A 56 9.48 -7.89 14.40
N GLN A 57 8.45 -7.14 13.98
CA GLN A 57 7.09 -7.66 13.87
C GLN A 57 6.82 -8.31 12.50
N LYS A 58 5.99 -9.36 12.50
CA LYS A 58 5.53 -10.07 11.29
C LYS A 58 4.26 -9.46 10.69
N CYS A 59 3.49 -8.75 11.51
CA CYS A 59 2.24 -8.11 11.14
C CYS A 59 2.34 -6.59 11.31
N MET A 60 1.48 -5.88 10.60
CA MET A 60 1.26 -4.44 10.70
C MET A 60 0.01 -4.18 11.54
N ASP A 61 -0.03 -3.06 12.26
CA ASP A 61 -1.23 -2.63 12.97
C ASP A 61 -2.37 -2.33 11.96
N VAL A 62 -3.60 -2.73 12.29
CA VAL A 62 -4.75 -2.55 11.40
C VAL A 62 -5.02 -1.07 11.11
N GLU A 63 -4.83 -0.17 12.08
CA GLU A 63 -5.05 1.26 11.88
C GLU A 63 -4.05 1.82 10.87
N VAL A 64 -2.77 1.40 10.99
CA VAL A 64 -1.73 1.76 10.03
C VAL A 64 -2.04 1.20 8.64
N ALA A 65 -2.52 -0.04 8.56
CA ALA A 65 -2.92 -0.64 7.28
C ALA A 65 -4.05 0.14 6.60
N CYS A 66 -5.08 0.52 7.36
CA CYS A 66 -6.21 1.32 6.90
C CYS A 66 -5.79 2.68 6.32
N GLU A 67 -4.90 3.40 7.00
CA GLU A 67 -4.42 4.70 6.50
C GLU A 67 -3.62 4.56 5.20
N ILE A 68 -2.78 3.51 5.10
CA ILE A 68 -1.99 3.28 3.89
C ILE A 68 -2.87 2.83 2.72
N TRP A 69 -3.87 1.98 2.97
CA TRP A 69 -4.83 1.59 1.95
C TRP A 69 -5.60 2.78 1.40
N ASN A 70 -6.10 3.65 2.27
CA ASN A 70 -6.75 4.88 1.84
C ASN A 70 -5.82 5.77 1.00
N MET A 71 -4.55 5.88 1.39
CA MET A 71 -3.57 6.70 0.68
C MET A 71 -3.19 6.14 -0.70
N LEU A 72 -2.98 4.82 -0.81
CA LEU A 72 -2.45 4.20 -2.03
C LEU A 72 -3.54 3.73 -3.00
N LEU A 73 -4.67 3.26 -2.48
CA LEU A 73 -5.63 2.47 -3.27
C LEU A 73 -6.99 3.15 -3.43
N ALA A 74 -7.44 4.00 -2.50
CA ALA A 74 -8.81 4.53 -2.54
C ALA A 74 -9.16 5.34 -3.80
N ASN A 75 -8.17 5.97 -4.43
CA ASN A 75 -8.39 6.71 -5.68
C ASN A 75 -8.55 5.79 -6.91
N SER A 76 -7.94 4.61 -6.89
CA SER A 76 -7.94 3.66 -8.01
C SER A 76 -8.96 2.53 -7.82
N PHE A 77 -9.30 2.22 -6.57
CA PHE A 77 -10.12 1.07 -6.19
C PHE A 77 -11.16 1.51 -5.15
N PRO A 78 -12.37 1.93 -5.58
CA PRO A 78 -13.42 2.44 -4.69
C PRO A 78 -13.80 1.48 -3.55
N LEU A 79 -13.72 0.17 -3.77
CA LEU A 79 -13.98 -0.86 -2.77
C LEU A 79 -13.05 -0.77 -1.54
N THR A 80 -11.89 -0.12 -1.70
CA THR A 80 -10.95 0.12 -0.59
C THR A 80 -11.59 0.84 0.57
N VAL A 81 -12.39 1.88 0.30
CA VAL A 81 -12.99 2.70 1.35
C VAL A 81 -13.98 1.85 2.18
N GLN A 82 -14.82 1.08 1.49
CA GLN A 82 -15.79 0.19 2.14
C GLN A 82 -15.11 -0.88 3.00
N PHE A 83 -14.00 -1.45 2.51
CA PHE A 83 -13.26 -2.46 3.27
C PHE A 83 -12.56 -1.85 4.50
N VAL A 84 -12.03 -0.63 4.38
CA VAL A 84 -11.44 0.08 5.52
C VAL A 84 -12.50 0.41 6.58
N ASP A 85 -13.68 0.85 6.17
CA ASP A 85 -14.78 1.13 7.10
C ASP A 85 -15.25 -0.16 7.79
N PHE A 86 -15.39 -1.26 7.04
CA PHE A 86 -15.67 -2.59 7.60
C PHE A 86 -14.64 -2.99 8.67
N LEU A 87 -13.34 -2.81 8.40
CA LEU A 87 -12.28 -3.16 9.34
C LEU A 87 -12.29 -2.31 10.62
N ARG A 88 -12.75 -1.07 10.54
CA ARG A 88 -12.87 -0.18 11.71
C ARG A 88 -14.07 -0.52 12.58
N GLU A 89 -15.13 -1.06 11.98
CA GLU A 89 -16.34 -1.49 12.69
C GLU A 89 -16.24 -2.94 13.21
N ALA A 90 -15.43 -3.78 12.55
CA ALA A 90 -15.25 -5.18 12.89
C ALA A 90 -14.29 -5.36 14.09
N ASP A 91 -14.84 -5.68 15.27
CA ASP A 91 -14.07 -6.15 16.44
C ASP A 91 -13.94 -7.69 16.34
N PRO A 92 -12.77 -8.24 15.95
CA PRO A 92 -11.57 -8.32 16.79
C PRO A 92 -10.22 -8.08 16.06
N VAL A 93 -10.24 -7.47 14.88
CA VAL A 93 -9.07 -7.36 14.00
C VAL A 93 -8.11 -6.32 14.53
N ARG A 94 -6.88 -6.74 14.86
CA ARG A 94 -5.87 -5.81 15.39
C ARG A 94 -4.64 -5.67 14.49
N VAL A 95 -4.42 -6.64 13.63
CA VAL A 95 -3.21 -6.71 12.82
C VAL A 95 -3.49 -7.31 11.45
N ILE A 96 -2.69 -6.88 10.47
CA ILE A 96 -2.67 -7.38 9.10
C ILE A 96 -1.33 -8.08 8.85
N ASN A 97 -1.38 -9.36 8.44
CA ASN A 97 -0.18 -10.10 8.05
C ASN A 97 0.17 -9.87 6.56
N LYS A 98 1.34 -10.34 6.13
CA LYS A 98 1.84 -10.11 4.77
C LYS A 98 0.95 -10.72 3.68
N ASP A 99 0.33 -11.86 3.96
CA ASP A 99 -0.51 -12.57 3.00
C ASP A 99 -1.85 -11.85 2.85
N GLN A 100 -2.48 -11.45 3.96
CA GLN A 100 -3.68 -10.60 3.95
C GLN A 100 -3.44 -9.29 3.20
N TRP A 101 -2.31 -8.62 3.47
CA TRP A 101 -1.91 -7.42 2.72
C TRP A 101 -1.80 -7.71 1.22
N SER A 102 -1.06 -8.75 0.83
CA SER A 102 -0.85 -9.06 -0.59
C SER A 102 -2.15 -9.46 -1.29
N ASN A 103 -2.99 -10.26 -0.63
CA ASN A 103 -4.25 -10.74 -1.18
C ASN A 103 -5.26 -9.61 -1.37
N PHE A 104 -5.28 -8.62 -0.47
CA PHE A 104 -6.18 -7.48 -0.61
C PHE A 104 -5.94 -6.70 -1.90
N PHE A 105 -4.67 -6.49 -2.28
CA PHE A 105 -4.35 -5.83 -3.55
C PHE A 105 -4.80 -6.64 -4.76
N GLU A 106 -4.57 -7.95 -4.77
CA GLU A 106 -5.04 -8.80 -5.88
C GLU A 106 -6.57 -8.82 -5.96
N PHE A 107 -7.26 -8.80 -4.82
CA PHE A 107 -8.73 -8.73 -4.75
C PHE A 107 -9.26 -7.44 -5.39
N VAL A 108 -8.82 -6.27 -4.90
CA VAL A 108 -9.33 -4.99 -5.43
C VAL A 108 -8.89 -4.74 -6.89
N SER A 109 -7.81 -5.38 -7.34
CA SER A 109 -7.35 -5.28 -8.73
C SER A 109 -8.05 -6.22 -9.71
N SER A 110 -8.73 -7.26 -9.22
CA SER A 110 -9.33 -8.31 -10.06
C SER A 110 -10.85 -8.28 -10.09
N VAL A 111 -11.49 -7.70 -9.07
CA VAL A 111 -12.95 -7.69 -8.94
C VAL A 111 -13.50 -6.34 -9.41
N SER A 112 -14.61 -6.37 -10.16
CA SER A 112 -15.35 -5.18 -10.56
C SER A 112 -16.01 -4.50 -9.34
N ASP A 113 -16.22 -3.18 -9.42
CA ASP A 113 -16.78 -2.40 -8.30
C ASP A 113 -18.14 -2.90 -7.80
N ASP A 114 -18.92 -3.55 -8.67
CA ASP A 114 -20.23 -4.13 -8.37
C ASP A 114 -20.16 -5.58 -7.81
N LEU A 115 -18.95 -6.14 -7.63
CA LEU A 115 -18.69 -7.51 -7.16
C LEU A 115 -19.32 -8.61 -8.03
N ILE A 116 -19.80 -8.29 -9.24
CA ILE A 116 -20.54 -9.23 -10.12
C ILE A 116 -19.66 -10.40 -10.55
N ASP A 117 -18.36 -10.14 -10.73
CA ASP A 117 -17.38 -11.15 -11.14
C ASP A 117 -16.74 -11.89 -9.95
N TYR A 118 -17.20 -11.60 -8.71
CA TYR A 118 -16.69 -12.26 -7.53
C TYR A 118 -17.23 -13.69 -7.41
N ASP A 119 -16.36 -14.66 -7.61
CA ASP A 119 -16.64 -16.06 -7.31
C ASP A 119 -16.27 -16.38 -5.86
N GLU A 120 -17.28 -16.65 -5.04
CA GLU A 120 -17.13 -17.06 -3.64
C GLU A 120 -16.32 -18.36 -3.46
N THR A 121 -16.09 -19.14 -4.53
CA THR A 121 -15.26 -20.36 -4.51
C THR A 121 -13.81 -20.15 -4.94
N SER A 122 -13.49 -18.98 -5.48
CA SER A 122 -12.12 -18.59 -5.84
C SER A 122 -11.24 -18.41 -4.60
N ALA A 123 -9.92 -18.56 -4.77
CA ALA A 123 -8.93 -18.58 -3.66
C ALA A 123 -8.86 -17.29 -2.80
N CYS A 124 -9.72 -16.30 -3.06
CA CYS A 124 -9.97 -15.13 -2.24
C CYS A 124 -10.65 -15.44 -0.89
N LYS A 125 -10.82 -16.72 -0.52
CA LYS A 125 -11.23 -17.15 0.82
C LYS A 125 -10.20 -16.87 1.94
N ILE A 126 -9.08 -16.20 1.68
CA ILE A 126 -8.03 -15.97 2.69
C ILE A 126 -8.25 -14.67 3.50
N LEU A 127 -9.35 -13.94 3.27
CA LEU A 127 -9.80 -12.86 4.15
C LEU A 127 -10.75 -13.37 5.25
N TYR A 128 -10.48 -14.55 5.84
CA TYR A 128 -10.97 -14.83 7.19
C TYR A 128 -10.16 -13.93 8.14
N ILE A 129 -10.69 -12.73 8.34
CA ILE A 129 -10.24 -11.73 9.28
C ILE A 129 -10.93 -11.97 10.62
#